data_AF-A0A939Y9G3-F1
#
_entry.id   AF-A0A939Y9G3-F1
#
_cell.length_a   1.000
_cell.length_b   1.000
_cell.length_c   1.000
_cell.angle_alpha   90.00
_cell.angle_beta   90.00
_cell.angle_gamma   90.00
#
_symmetry.space_group_name_H-M   'P 1'
#
loop_
_entity.id
_entity.type
_entity.pdbx_description
1 polymer ?
#
loop_
_entity_poly.entity_id
_entity_poly.type
_entity_poly.pdbx_seq_one_letter_code
_entity_poly.pdbx_strand_id
1 'polypeptide(L)'
;MSWFTPYHVMDEGGGENLRPMSEYSRRDPGFSIPMLQSRVSNLYIQWMYGLSDGDMEPLRPYVTDTLYDHFCAQARTIRDAGRTLHLERPAVLRTEILGYRALTQEDRIPVRLQTRAVIYTLDAKGNLVEGDRSAETFESRIWEFSRPAGDTTDHDAGVVSMHCPGCGAPVDVLDSAKCPFCGKLVRARHFNWKACAVYE
;
A
#
# COMPACT_ATOMS: atom_id res chain seq x y z
N MET A 1 -19.01 -0.53 -3.63
CA MET A 1 -18.98 -0.42 -2.15
C MET A 1 -18.85 1.04 -1.79
N SER A 2 -19.82 1.59 -1.06
CA SER A 2 -19.99 3.06 -0.97
C SER A 2 -18.91 3.80 -0.15
N TRP A 3 -18.02 3.10 0.56
CA TRP A 3 -17.04 3.68 1.50
C TRP A 3 -15.66 3.92 0.89
N PHE A 4 -15.40 3.38 -0.29
CA PHE A 4 -14.12 3.54 -0.98
C PHE A 4 -14.10 4.88 -1.71
N THR A 5 -14.02 5.97 -0.94
CA THR A 5 -13.80 7.29 -1.50
C THR A 5 -12.39 7.36 -2.09
N PRO A 6 -12.24 7.63 -3.40
CA PRO A 6 -10.93 7.84 -4.01
C PRO A 6 -10.18 8.96 -3.28
N TYR A 7 -8.87 8.79 -3.12
CA TYR A 7 -7.97 9.83 -2.65
C TYR A 7 -6.90 10.09 -3.69
N HIS A 8 -7.05 11.19 -4.40
CA HIS A 8 -6.09 11.66 -5.38
C HIS A 8 -5.52 12.98 -4.88
N VAL A 9 -4.19 13.09 -4.84
CA VAL A 9 -3.54 14.38 -4.61
C VAL A 9 -3.91 15.27 -5.79
N MET A 10 -4.62 16.38 -5.55
CA MET A 10 -4.94 17.35 -6.59
C MET A 10 -3.65 18.05 -7.06
N ASP A 11 -2.87 17.38 -7.89
CA ASP A 11 -1.86 18.03 -8.71
C ASP A 11 -2.52 18.45 -10.02
N GLU A 12 -2.42 19.74 -10.34
CA GLU A 12 -2.76 20.33 -11.63
C GLU A 12 -1.91 19.67 -12.74
N GLY A 13 -2.37 18.52 -13.23
CA GLY A 13 -1.67 17.75 -14.25
C GLY A 13 -2.15 16.30 -14.39
N GLY A 14 -3.40 16.02 -14.03
CA GLY A 14 -4.03 14.68 -13.92
C GLY A 14 -4.19 13.88 -15.21
N GLY A 15 -3.44 14.21 -16.25
CA GLY A 15 -3.33 13.45 -17.48
C GLY A 15 -2.40 14.18 -18.42
N GLU A 16 -1.12 13.80 -18.45
CA GLU A 16 -0.31 13.68 -19.68
C GLU A 16 1.15 13.33 -19.37
N ASN A 17 1.63 12.29 -20.07
CA ASN A 17 3.00 11.82 -20.23
C ASN A 17 3.74 11.21 -19.01
N LEU A 18 3.30 10.00 -18.63
CA LEU A 18 4.18 9.07 -17.92
C LEU A 18 5.39 8.71 -18.81
N ARG A 19 6.59 8.81 -18.25
CA ARG A 19 7.81 8.38 -18.93
C ARG A 19 7.99 6.86 -18.76
N PRO A 20 8.62 6.18 -19.72
CA PRO A 20 8.81 4.74 -19.67
C PRO A 20 9.76 4.34 -18.55
N MET A 21 9.48 3.25 -17.85
CA MET A 21 10.32 2.76 -16.75
C MET A 21 11.77 2.46 -17.16
N SER A 22 12.03 2.21 -18.45
CA SER A 22 13.40 2.07 -18.97
C SER A 22 14.27 3.30 -18.75
N GLU A 23 13.70 4.50 -18.71
CA GLU A 23 14.42 5.71 -18.32
C GLU A 23 14.64 5.77 -16.82
N TYR A 24 13.66 5.33 -16.02
CA TYR A 24 13.78 5.30 -14.57
C TYR A 24 14.90 4.37 -14.10
N SER A 25 14.98 3.16 -14.66
CA SER A 25 16.05 2.20 -14.34
C SER A 25 17.45 2.69 -14.69
N ARG A 26 17.60 3.70 -15.56
CA ARG A 26 18.89 4.35 -15.80
C ARG A 26 19.22 5.40 -14.74
N ARG A 27 18.21 6.09 -14.20
CA ARG A 27 18.37 7.06 -13.10
C ARG A 27 18.61 6.37 -11.77
N ASP A 28 17.96 5.23 -11.56
CA ASP A 28 18.10 4.39 -10.37
C ASP A 28 18.34 2.93 -10.79
N PRO A 29 19.59 2.52 -11.02
CA PRO A 29 19.93 1.15 -11.39
C PRO A 29 19.64 0.11 -10.29
N GLY A 30 19.44 0.55 -9.04
CA GLY A 30 19.02 -0.32 -7.93
C GLY A 30 17.51 -0.58 -7.90
N PHE A 31 16.72 0.20 -8.66
CA PHE A 31 15.27 0.07 -8.67
C PHE A 31 14.82 -1.27 -9.25
N SER A 32 13.98 -1.99 -8.50
CA SER A 32 13.42 -3.28 -8.89
C SER A 32 11.91 -3.16 -9.13
N ILE A 33 11.50 -3.30 -10.39
CA ILE A 33 10.08 -3.38 -10.79
C ILE A 33 9.35 -4.49 -10.01
N PRO A 34 9.86 -5.74 -9.96
CA PRO A 34 9.23 -6.81 -9.17
C PRO A 34 9.07 -6.46 -7.69
N MET A 35 10.06 -5.78 -7.09
CA MET A 35 9.97 -5.38 -5.69
C MET A 35 8.82 -4.40 -5.47
N LEU A 36 8.69 -3.35 -6.28
CA LEU A 36 7.58 -2.40 -6.15
C LEU A 36 6.22 -3.09 -6.39
N GLN A 37 6.14 -4.01 -7.35
CA GLN A 37 4.93 -4.80 -7.60
C GLN A 37 4.54 -5.69 -6.41
N SER A 38 5.50 -6.38 -5.78
CA SER A 38 5.25 -7.15 -4.56
C SER A 38 4.82 -6.25 -3.41
N ARG A 39 5.44 -5.08 -3.26
CA ARG A 39 5.12 -4.11 -2.21
C ARG A 39 3.70 -3.58 -2.31
N VAL A 40 3.28 -3.14 -3.48
CA VAL A 40 1.92 -2.64 -3.64
C VAL A 40 0.89 -3.74 -3.41
N SER A 41 1.22 -4.99 -3.78
CA SER A 41 0.35 -6.14 -3.52
C SER A 41 0.18 -6.37 -2.02
N ASN A 42 1.28 -6.42 -1.27
CA ASN A 42 1.25 -6.58 0.19
C ASN A 42 0.51 -5.42 0.87
N LEU A 43 0.75 -4.19 0.41
CA LEU A 43 0.15 -2.98 0.97
C LEU A 43 -1.37 -2.94 0.77
N TYR A 44 -1.86 -3.35 -0.39
CA TYR A 44 -3.31 -3.49 -0.64
C TYR A 44 -3.94 -4.48 0.33
N ILE A 45 -3.33 -5.66 0.51
CA ILE A 45 -3.85 -6.70 1.41
C ILE A 45 -3.86 -6.20 2.87
N GLN A 46 -2.78 -5.58 3.32
CA GLN A 46 -2.71 -4.98 4.66
C GLN A 46 -3.76 -3.88 4.85
N TRP A 47 -4.01 -3.06 3.84
CA TRP A 47 -5.05 -2.03 3.91
C TRP A 47 -6.45 -2.61 4.03
N MET A 48 -6.76 -3.64 3.25
CA MET A 48 -8.05 -4.34 3.35
C MET A 48 -8.25 -4.99 4.71
N TYR A 49 -7.20 -5.61 5.29
CA TYR A 49 -7.25 -6.10 6.67
C TYR A 49 -7.37 -4.97 7.69
N GLY A 50 -6.68 -3.84 7.50
CA GLY A 50 -6.81 -2.69 8.38
C GLY A 50 -8.22 -2.09 8.39
N LEU A 51 -8.93 -2.13 7.26
CA LEU A 51 -10.36 -1.77 7.21
C LEU A 51 -11.24 -2.78 7.96
N SER A 52 -10.94 -4.08 7.85
CA SER A 52 -11.67 -5.16 8.51
C SER A 52 -11.49 -5.13 10.04
N ASP A 53 -10.25 -5.00 10.48
CA ASP A 53 -9.87 -5.10 11.90
C ASP A 53 -9.92 -3.74 12.62
N GLY A 54 -10.02 -2.65 11.86
CA GLY A 54 -10.04 -1.28 12.39
C GLY A 54 -8.69 -0.76 12.85
N ASP A 55 -7.59 -1.42 12.47
CA ASP A 55 -6.21 -1.04 12.80
C ASP A 55 -5.40 -0.72 11.54
N MET A 56 -5.05 0.56 11.37
CA MET A 56 -4.24 1.04 10.25
C MET A 56 -2.76 1.16 10.60
N GLU A 57 -2.36 1.05 11.87
CA GLU A 57 -0.98 1.26 12.34
C GLU A 57 0.08 0.48 11.54
N PRO A 58 -0.16 -0.77 11.11
CA PRO A 58 0.79 -1.50 10.27
C PRO A 58 1.17 -0.78 8.96
N LEU A 59 0.28 0.05 8.40
CA LEU A 59 0.51 0.76 7.14
C LEU A 59 1.40 2.00 7.31
N ARG A 60 1.50 2.56 8.53
CA ARG A 60 2.13 3.87 8.78
C ARG A 60 3.53 4.02 8.17
N PRO A 61 4.41 3.01 8.17
CA PRO A 61 5.74 3.13 7.56
C PRO A 61 5.72 3.27 6.02
N TYR A 62 4.68 2.78 5.36
CA TYR A 62 4.63 2.57 3.90
C TYR A 62 3.83 3.60 3.14
N VAL A 63 3.11 4.46 3.85
CA VAL A 63 2.28 5.51 3.26
C VAL A 63 2.76 6.90 3.69
N THR A 64 2.41 7.92 2.93
CA THR A 64 2.55 9.31 3.39
C THR A 64 1.60 9.59 4.55
N ASP A 65 1.91 10.59 5.38
CA ASP A 65 1.04 10.95 6.51
C ASP A 65 -0.38 11.30 6.04
N THR A 66 -0.51 11.97 4.89
CA THR A 66 -1.82 12.34 4.35
C THR A 66 -2.63 11.13 3.88
N LEU A 67 -2.00 10.16 3.20
CA LEU A 67 -2.71 8.93 2.82
C LEU A 67 -3.04 8.07 4.04
N TYR A 68 -2.17 8.05 5.05
CA TYR A 68 -2.44 7.39 6.33
C TYR A 68 -3.69 7.95 7.01
N ASP A 69 -3.78 9.28 7.10
CA ASP A 69 -4.92 9.94 7.71
C ASP A 69 -6.23 9.66 6.96
N HIS A 70 -6.16 9.56 5.63
CA HIS A 70 -7.28 9.14 4.78
C HIS A 70 -7.72 7.70 5.10
N PHE A 71 -6.80 6.74 5.16
CA PHE A 71 -7.12 5.35 5.53
C PHE A 71 -7.69 5.25 6.93
N CYS A 72 -7.15 6.00 7.90
CA CYS A 72 -7.70 6.07 9.24
C CYS A 72 -9.12 6.66 9.25
N ALA A 73 -9.39 7.66 8.41
CA ALA A 73 -10.74 8.20 8.27
C ALA A 73 -11.72 7.16 7.72
N GLN A 74 -11.32 6.36 6.72
CA GLN A 74 -12.15 5.26 6.20
C GLN A 74 -12.49 4.22 7.27
N ALA A 75 -11.49 3.76 8.03
CA ALA A 75 -11.71 2.82 9.13
C ALA A 75 -12.63 3.40 10.22
N ARG A 76 -12.44 4.68 10.57
CA ARG A 76 -13.31 5.39 11.51
C ARG A 76 -14.75 5.49 11.01
N THR A 77 -14.98 5.79 9.72
CA THR A 77 -16.33 5.86 9.16
C THR A 77 -17.08 4.54 9.28
N ILE A 78 -16.43 3.41 9.01
CA ILE A 78 -17.02 2.08 9.16
C ILE A 78 -17.39 1.82 10.63
N ARG A 79 -16.43 2.08 11.54
CA ARG A 79 -16.61 1.87 12.98
C ARG A 79 -17.69 2.75 13.57
N ASP A 80 -17.68 4.04 13.28
CA ASP A 80 -18.61 5.04 13.83
C ASP A 80 -20.04 4.81 13.31
N ALA A 81 -20.19 4.15 12.16
CA ALA A 81 -21.48 3.64 11.67
C ALA A 81 -21.96 2.35 12.37
N GLY A 82 -21.21 1.82 13.34
CA GLY A 82 -21.51 0.57 14.03
C GLY A 82 -21.43 -0.65 13.11
N ARG A 83 -20.53 -0.61 12.12
CA ARG A 83 -20.39 -1.63 11.08
C ARG A 83 -19.04 -2.33 11.17
N THR A 84 -18.99 -3.54 10.64
CA THR A 84 -17.75 -4.32 10.48
C THR A 84 -17.65 -4.78 9.03
N LEU A 85 -16.55 -4.42 8.38
CA LEU A 85 -16.19 -4.95 7.07
C LEU A 85 -15.56 -6.32 7.25
N HIS A 86 -16.02 -7.31 6.51
CA HIS A 86 -15.43 -8.63 6.46
C HIS A 86 -14.75 -8.84 5.13
N LEU A 87 -13.52 -9.34 5.20
CA LEU A 87 -12.69 -9.65 4.06
C LEU A 87 -12.42 -11.15 4.01
N GLU A 88 -12.81 -11.79 2.92
CA GLU A 88 -12.56 -13.21 2.68
C GLU A 88 -11.85 -13.43 1.35
N ARG A 89 -10.88 -14.36 1.38
CA ARG A 89 -10.13 -14.83 0.20
C ARG A 89 -9.57 -13.69 -0.69
N PRO A 90 -8.96 -12.63 -0.11
CA PRO A 90 -8.43 -11.54 -0.92
C PRO A 90 -7.26 -12.03 -1.78
N ALA A 91 -7.18 -11.53 -3.02
CA ALA A 91 -6.08 -11.81 -3.91
C ALA A 91 -5.80 -10.64 -4.85
N VAL A 92 -4.52 -10.39 -5.11
CA VAL A 92 -4.07 -9.50 -6.18
C VAL A 92 -3.84 -10.34 -7.42
N LEU A 93 -4.57 -10.04 -8.49
CA LEU A 93 -4.56 -10.78 -9.75
C LEU A 93 -3.49 -10.27 -10.70
N ARG A 94 -3.29 -8.94 -10.75
CA ARG A 94 -2.33 -8.29 -11.62
C ARG A 94 -1.82 -7.01 -10.99
N THR A 95 -0.54 -6.72 -11.21
CA THR A 95 0.08 -5.43 -10.91
C THR A 95 0.79 -4.91 -12.16
N GLU A 96 0.58 -3.64 -12.48
CA GLU A 96 1.13 -3.00 -13.67
C GLU A 96 1.65 -1.60 -13.33
N ILE A 97 2.96 -1.41 -13.48
CA ILE A 97 3.55 -0.07 -13.38
C ILE A 97 3.24 0.66 -14.68
N LEU A 98 2.57 1.82 -14.58
CA LEU A 98 2.10 2.57 -15.74
C LEU A 98 3.20 3.47 -16.35
N GLY A 99 4.29 3.68 -15.60
CA GLY A 99 5.42 4.56 -15.95
C GLY A 99 5.84 5.36 -14.72
N TYR A 100 6.54 6.47 -14.92
CA TYR A 100 6.90 7.38 -13.83
C TYR A 100 6.76 8.86 -14.23
N ARG A 101 6.66 9.72 -13.22
CA ARG A 101 6.78 11.18 -13.33
C ARG A 101 7.96 11.65 -12.50
N ALA A 102 8.78 12.53 -13.06
CA ALA A 102 9.82 13.23 -12.33
C ALA A 102 9.36 14.66 -12.08
N LEU A 103 8.89 14.93 -10.86
CA LEU A 103 8.52 16.28 -10.41
C LEU A 103 9.75 16.95 -9.79
N THR A 104 9.64 18.24 -9.50
CA THR A 104 10.76 19.03 -8.96
C THR A 104 11.27 18.53 -7.61
N GLN A 105 10.38 18.02 -6.76
CA GLN A 105 10.71 17.61 -5.38
C GLN A 105 10.65 16.08 -5.17
N GLU A 106 9.98 15.36 -6.05
CA GLU A 106 9.75 13.92 -5.90
C GLU A 106 9.57 13.24 -7.26
N ASP A 107 9.90 11.96 -7.32
CA ASP A 107 9.43 11.09 -8.39
C ASP A 107 8.10 10.43 -7.95
N ARG A 108 7.20 10.20 -8.92
CA ARG A 108 5.92 9.50 -8.72
C ARG A 108 5.84 8.27 -9.63
N ILE A 109 5.37 7.14 -9.12
CA ILE A 109 5.14 5.92 -9.89
C ILE A 109 3.71 5.41 -9.62
N PRO A 110 2.77 5.57 -10.58
CA PRO A 110 1.47 4.95 -10.50
C PRO A 110 1.52 3.46 -10.87
N VAL A 111 0.93 2.63 -10.00
CA VAL A 111 0.84 1.18 -10.17
C VAL A 111 -0.63 0.75 -10.14
N ARG A 112 -1.11 0.19 -11.24
CA ARG A 112 -2.46 -0.38 -11.33
C ARG A 112 -2.47 -1.78 -10.70
N LEU A 113 -3.45 -2.02 -9.85
CA LEU A 113 -3.79 -3.33 -9.29
C LEU A 113 -5.14 -3.78 -9.83
N GLN A 114 -5.23 -5.06 -10.13
CA GLN A 114 -6.50 -5.76 -10.30
C GLN A 114 -6.61 -6.79 -9.19
N THR A 115 -7.73 -6.82 -8.50
CA THR A 115 -7.90 -7.61 -7.28
C THR A 115 -9.23 -8.36 -7.30
N ARG A 116 -9.31 -9.43 -6.49
CA ARG A 116 -10.56 -10.09 -6.14
C ARG A 116 -10.64 -10.27 -4.64
N ALA A 117 -11.85 -10.22 -4.10
CA ALA A 117 -12.14 -10.63 -2.73
C ALA A 117 -13.63 -10.90 -2.56
N VAL A 118 -14.01 -11.65 -1.54
CA VAL A 118 -15.39 -11.60 -1.02
C VAL A 118 -15.40 -10.57 0.10
N ILE A 119 -16.21 -9.53 -0.07
CA ILE A 119 -16.29 -8.42 0.88
C ILE A 119 -17.75 -8.15 1.19
N TYR A 120 -18.06 -8.09 2.47
CA TYR A 120 -19.40 -7.78 2.95
C TYR A 120 -19.33 -7.05 4.29
N THR A 121 -20.39 -6.32 4.62
CA THR A 121 -20.45 -5.49 5.82
C THR A 121 -21.60 -5.95 6.70
N LEU A 122 -21.35 -6.13 8.00
CA LEU A 122 -22.36 -6.43 8.99
C LEU A 122 -22.62 -5.21 9.89
N ASP A 123 -23.85 -5.06 10.37
CA ASP A 123 -24.15 -4.18 11.50
C ASP A 123 -23.76 -4.82 12.84
N ALA A 124 -23.86 -4.05 13.93
CA ALA A 124 -23.59 -4.53 15.29
C ALA A 124 -24.46 -5.72 15.75
N LYS A 125 -25.56 -6.04 15.05
CA LYS A 125 -26.42 -7.20 15.34
C LYS A 125 -26.06 -8.41 14.47
N GLY A 126 -25.08 -8.28 13.57
CA GLY A 126 -24.65 -9.33 12.64
C GLY A 126 -25.47 -9.41 11.35
N ASN A 127 -26.38 -8.46 11.10
CA ASN A 127 -27.16 -8.44 9.86
C ASN A 127 -26.29 -7.95 8.70
N LEU A 128 -26.44 -8.59 7.54
CA LEU A 128 -25.80 -8.14 6.30
C LEU A 128 -26.42 -6.81 5.86
N VAL A 129 -25.58 -5.76 5.76
CA VAL A 129 -26.02 -4.42 5.33
C VAL A 129 -25.43 -4.00 3.97
N GLU A 130 -24.36 -4.65 3.51
CA GLU A 130 -23.77 -4.40 2.19
C GLU A 130 -22.93 -5.61 1.74
N GLY A 131 -22.83 -5.80 0.41
CA GLY A 131 -22.05 -6.87 -0.20
C GLY A 131 -22.78 -8.21 -0.20
N ASP A 132 -22.02 -9.27 -0.44
CA ASP A 132 -22.51 -10.64 -0.51
C ASP A 132 -21.47 -11.56 0.15
N ARG A 133 -21.91 -12.55 0.93
CA ARG A 133 -21.03 -13.46 1.68
C ARG A 133 -20.37 -14.52 0.81
N SER A 134 -20.76 -14.61 -0.46
CA SER A 134 -20.34 -15.67 -1.38
C SER A 134 -19.85 -15.12 -2.72
N ALA A 135 -20.36 -13.97 -3.17
CA ALA A 135 -19.97 -13.38 -4.44
C ALA A 135 -18.59 -12.74 -4.39
N GLU A 136 -17.74 -13.09 -5.34
CA GLU A 136 -16.46 -12.42 -5.54
C GLU A 136 -16.69 -11.03 -6.15
N THR A 137 -16.05 -10.03 -5.56
CA THR A 137 -15.95 -8.67 -6.08
C THR A 137 -14.59 -8.52 -6.75
N PHE A 138 -14.59 -7.94 -7.96
CA PHE A 138 -13.38 -7.62 -8.72
C PHE A 138 -13.22 -6.11 -8.77
N GLU A 139 -12.02 -5.61 -8.50
CA GLU A 139 -11.73 -4.18 -8.50
C GLU A 139 -10.43 -3.88 -9.25
N SER A 140 -10.38 -2.69 -9.85
CA SER A 140 -9.18 -2.11 -10.44
C SER A 140 -8.91 -0.77 -9.76
N ARG A 141 -7.70 -0.56 -9.25
CA ARG A 141 -7.28 0.71 -8.63
C ARG A 141 -5.84 1.02 -8.97
N ILE A 142 -5.51 2.30 -8.98
CA ILE A 142 -4.14 2.79 -9.10
C ILE A 142 -3.66 3.25 -7.73
N TRP A 143 -2.53 2.72 -7.30
CA TRP A 143 -1.77 3.17 -6.15
C TRP A 143 -0.57 3.93 -6.65
N GLU A 144 -0.48 5.21 -6.31
CA GLU A 144 0.69 6.02 -6.64
C GLU A 144 1.68 6.00 -5.50
N PHE A 145 2.96 5.83 -5.84
CA PHE A 145 4.08 5.89 -4.92
C PHE A 145 4.90 7.14 -5.16
N SER A 146 5.44 7.72 -4.10
CA SER A 146 6.38 8.83 -4.18
C SER A 146 7.66 8.59 -3.41
N ARG A 147 8.70 9.29 -3.87
CA ARG A 147 10.04 9.31 -3.28
C ARG A 147 10.69 10.66 -3.57
N PRO A 148 11.49 11.24 -2.65
CA PRO A 148 12.23 12.47 -2.93
C PRO A 148 13.05 12.39 -4.23
N ALA A 149 13.07 13.49 -4.99
CA ALA A 149 13.79 13.54 -6.25
C ALA A 149 15.31 13.42 -6.01
N GLY A 150 15.97 12.56 -6.78
CA GLY A 150 17.41 12.33 -6.69
C GLY A 150 17.82 11.21 -5.72
N ASP A 151 16.89 10.68 -4.91
CA ASP A 151 17.13 9.46 -4.15
C ASP A 151 17.26 8.26 -5.09
N THR A 152 18.17 7.35 -4.76
CA THR A 152 18.37 6.07 -5.47
C THR A 152 18.17 4.91 -4.51
N THR A 153 17.89 3.72 -5.04
CA THR A 153 17.78 2.50 -4.26
C THR A 153 19.19 1.97 -3.94
N ASP A 154 19.45 1.72 -2.66
CA ASP A 154 20.73 1.15 -2.22
C ASP A 154 20.99 -0.22 -2.88
N HIS A 155 22.17 -0.38 -3.48
CA HIS A 155 22.55 -1.61 -4.20
C HIS A 155 22.66 -2.88 -3.33
N ASP A 156 22.74 -2.73 -2.00
CA ASP A 156 22.77 -3.85 -1.04
C ASP A 156 21.38 -4.25 -0.53
N ALA A 157 20.30 -3.73 -1.12
CA ALA A 157 18.91 -4.02 -0.72
C ALA A 157 18.37 -5.38 -1.22
N GLY A 158 19.23 -6.30 -1.65
CA GLY A 158 18.85 -7.70 -1.84
C GLY A 158 18.52 -8.31 -0.49
N VAL A 159 17.27 -8.79 -0.30
CA VAL A 159 16.69 -9.41 0.91
C VAL A 159 17.76 -9.81 1.95
N VAL A 160 18.20 -8.84 2.75
CA VAL A 160 19.12 -9.13 3.84
C VAL A 160 18.22 -9.67 4.93
N SER A 161 18.29 -10.98 5.19
CA SER A 161 17.83 -11.53 6.46
C SER A 161 18.61 -10.83 7.57
N MET A 162 18.08 -9.73 8.08
CA MET A 162 18.72 -8.97 9.14
C MET A 162 18.27 -9.59 10.46
N HIS A 163 19.21 -9.81 11.35
CA HIS A 163 18.89 -10.21 12.71
C HIS A 163 18.46 -8.96 13.48
N CYS A 164 17.36 -9.02 14.21
CA CYS A 164 16.89 -7.92 15.04
C CYS A 164 18.02 -7.51 16.02
N PRO A 165 18.44 -6.23 16.07
CA PRO A 165 19.47 -5.78 17.00
C PRO A 165 19.02 -5.82 18.47
N GLY A 166 17.73 -6.08 18.72
CA GLY A 166 17.18 -6.25 20.05
C GLY A 166 17.28 -7.68 20.58
N CYS A 167 16.95 -8.68 19.76
CA CYS A 167 16.78 -10.07 20.22
C CYS A 167 17.45 -11.11 19.33
N GLY A 168 18.05 -10.71 18.20
CA GLY A 168 18.71 -11.63 17.27
C GLY A 168 17.76 -12.43 16.38
N ALA A 169 16.44 -12.26 16.48
CA ALA A 169 15.51 -12.98 15.61
C ALA A 169 15.74 -12.59 14.13
N PRO A 170 15.70 -13.54 13.18
CA PRO A 170 15.69 -13.19 11.77
C PRO A 170 14.41 -12.39 11.49
N VAL A 171 14.56 -11.17 11.00
CA VAL A 171 13.45 -10.31 10.62
C VAL A 171 13.53 -10.12 9.11
N ASP A 172 12.40 -10.34 8.44
CA ASP A 172 12.25 -9.86 7.08
C ASP A 172 12.02 -8.35 7.13
N VAL A 173 13.12 -7.63 6.97
CA VAL A 173 13.18 -6.18 7.13
C VAL A 173 12.48 -5.45 5.98
N LEU A 174 12.05 -6.18 4.96
CA LEU A 174 11.18 -5.60 3.96
C LEU A 174 9.91 -5.06 4.64
N ASP A 175 9.21 -5.85 5.45
CA ASP A 175 7.81 -5.58 5.78
C ASP A 175 7.50 -5.19 7.23
N SER A 176 8.51 -4.90 8.08
CA SER A 176 8.19 -4.35 9.41
C SER A 176 9.20 -3.37 9.99
N ALA A 177 8.70 -2.20 10.41
CA ALA A 177 9.41 -1.27 11.27
C ALA A 177 9.56 -1.78 12.71
N LYS A 178 8.84 -2.84 13.14
CA LYS A 178 8.90 -3.43 14.49
C LYS A 178 9.18 -4.93 14.43
N CYS A 179 10.14 -5.42 15.21
CA CYS A 179 10.40 -6.86 15.31
C CYS A 179 9.16 -7.57 15.88
N PRO A 180 8.60 -8.60 15.21
CA PRO A 180 7.42 -9.31 15.71
C PRO A 180 7.69 -10.12 16.98
N PHE A 181 8.97 -10.38 17.29
CA PHE A 181 9.37 -11.16 18.46
C PHE A 181 9.60 -10.34 19.72
N CYS A 182 10.12 -9.11 19.60
CA CYS A 182 10.48 -8.30 20.76
C CYS A 182 9.92 -6.87 20.74
N GLY A 183 9.16 -6.51 19.70
CA GLY A 183 8.53 -5.19 19.55
C GLY A 183 9.49 -4.04 19.28
N LYS A 184 10.81 -4.28 19.28
CA LYS A 184 11.82 -3.24 19.05
C LYS A 184 11.77 -2.73 17.63
N LEU A 185 11.96 -1.42 17.45
CA LEU A 185 12.01 -0.81 16.12
C LEU A 185 13.21 -1.40 15.36
N VAL A 186 12.96 -2.04 14.22
CA VAL A 186 14.01 -2.49 13.31
C VAL A 186 14.10 -1.46 12.21
N ARG A 187 15.29 -0.85 12.06
CA ARG A 187 15.51 0.10 10.97
C ARG A 187 15.66 -0.69 9.69
N ALA A 188 14.62 -0.64 8.85
CA ALA A 188 14.73 -1.12 7.50
C ALA A 188 15.73 -0.28 6.71
N ARG A 189 16.70 -0.95 6.07
CA ARG A 189 17.48 -0.30 5.02
C ARG A 189 16.52 -0.05 3.85
N HIS A 190 16.46 1.21 3.47
CA HIS A 190 15.26 1.91 3.05
C HIS A 190 14.66 1.41 1.72
N PHE A 191 13.45 0.84 1.76
CA PHE A 191 12.51 1.06 0.67
C PHE A 191 11.99 2.49 0.83
N ASN A 192 12.51 3.41 0.03
CA ASN A 192 12.27 4.85 0.13
C ASN A 192 11.03 5.33 -0.65
N TRP A 193 10.22 4.39 -1.15
CA TRP A 193 8.95 4.68 -1.79
C TRP A 193 7.80 4.54 -0.80
N LYS A 194 6.95 5.56 -0.75
CA LYS A 194 5.72 5.55 0.05
C LYS A 194 4.51 5.69 -0.85
N ALA A 195 3.47 4.92 -0.60
CA ALA A 195 2.19 5.16 -1.27
C ALA A 195 1.63 6.51 -0.82
N CYS A 196 1.15 7.29 -1.76
CA CYS A 196 0.75 8.68 -1.54
C CYS A 196 -0.66 8.99 -2.02
N ALA A 197 -1.20 8.19 -2.95
CA ALA A 197 -2.55 8.33 -3.47
C ALA A 197 -3.13 6.98 -3.90
N VAL A 198 -4.45 6.85 -3.84
CA VAL A 198 -5.20 5.68 -4.32
C VAL A 198 -6.47 6.14 -5.04
N TYR A 199 -6.62 5.77 -6.31
CA TYR A 199 -7.73 6.18 -7.17
C TYR A 199 -8.12 5.06 -8.15
N GLU A 200 -9.17 5.27 -8.93
CA GLU A 200 -9.67 4.29 -9.92
C GLU A 200 -8.96 4.41 -11.28
#